data_AF-A0A9E5NQ32-F1
#
_entry.id   AF-A0A9E5NQ32-F1
#
_cell.length_a   1.000
_cell.length_b   1.000
_cell.length_c   1.000
_cell.angle_alpha   90.00
_cell.angle_beta   90.00
_cell.angle_gamma   90.00
#
_symmetry.space_group_name_H-M   'P 1'
#
loop_
_entity.id
_entity.type
_entity.pdbx_description
1 polymer ?
#
loop_
_entity_poly.entity_id
_entity_poly.type
_entity_poly.pdbx_seq_one_letter_code
_entity_poly.pdbx_strand_id
1 'polypeptide(L)'
;MRRVLRLLTLLLLLLVSTVVSAHEVRPGYLEIRQTGEETFDLTWKVPRRGDVRMAIDPVVPDSCSSPAPTASYTTGNAFVDRWTVNCTGGLVDRTIEIEGLAGAGTDTLVRLQRLDGTVQVELLTPDGPSFTVRGAPSAFGVAATYGQLGVEHILLGIDHLLFVLALLILVDG
;
A
#
# COMPACT_ATOMS: atom_id res chain seq x y z
N MET A 1 -42.33 31.96 -8.80
CA MET A 1 -41.96 31.06 -9.93
C MET A 1 -40.47 30.65 -9.91
N ARG A 2 -39.49 31.58 -9.91
CA ARG A 2 -38.05 31.24 -9.93
C ARG A 2 -37.55 30.36 -8.76
N ARG A 3 -38.07 30.53 -7.54
CA ARG A 3 -37.70 29.70 -6.37
C ARG A 3 -38.21 28.26 -6.48
N VAL A 4 -39.44 28.09 -6.95
CA VAL A 4 -40.05 26.77 -7.20
C VAL A 4 -39.31 26.03 -8.31
N LEU A 5 -38.93 26.75 -9.37
CA LEU A 5 -38.11 26.17 -10.44
C LEU A 5 -36.75 25.69 -9.91
N ARG A 6 -36.04 26.50 -9.10
CA ARG A 6 -34.76 26.09 -8.48
C ARG A 6 -34.90 24.87 -7.57
N LEU A 7 -35.98 24.80 -6.77
CA LEU A 7 -36.26 23.64 -5.92
C LEU A 7 -36.52 22.37 -6.74
N LEU A 8 -37.27 22.49 -7.84
CA LEU A 8 -37.50 21.39 -8.78
C LEU A 8 -36.21 20.94 -9.47
N THR A 9 -35.34 21.88 -9.87
CA THR A 9 -34.04 21.54 -10.47
C THR A 9 -33.12 20.84 -9.47
N LEU A 10 -33.10 21.30 -8.21
CA LEU A 10 -32.31 20.68 -7.14
C LEU A 10 -32.81 19.27 -6.83
N LEU A 11 -34.13 19.08 -6.75
CA LEU A 11 -34.76 17.78 -6.54
C LEU A 11 -34.42 16.82 -7.70
N LEU A 12 -34.48 17.28 -8.96
CA LEU A 12 -34.11 16.48 -10.11
C LEU A 12 -32.64 16.06 -10.08
N LEU A 13 -31.72 16.95 -9.69
CA LEU A 13 -30.29 16.64 -9.54
C LEU A 13 -30.04 15.58 -8.44
N LEU A 14 -30.80 15.63 -7.34
CA LEU A 14 -30.75 14.63 -6.27
C LEU A 14 -31.32 13.26 -6.70
N LEU A 15 -32.33 13.23 -7.58
CA LEU A 15 -32.86 11.96 -8.11
C LEU A 15 -31.95 11.32 -9.17
N VAL A 16 -31.09 12.11 -9.82
CA VAL A 16 -30.14 11.62 -10.85
C VAL A 16 -28.81 11.16 -10.23
N SER A 17 -28.64 11.22 -8.90
CA SER A 17 -27.46 10.65 -8.25
C SER A 17 -27.49 9.12 -8.38
N THR A 18 -26.77 8.59 -9.37
CA THR A 18 -26.55 7.15 -9.53
C THR A 18 -25.70 6.63 -8.38
N VAL A 19 -26.04 5.43 -7.89
CA VAL A 19 -25.15 4.64 -7.03
C VAL A 19 -23.87 4.34 -7.80
N VAL A 20 -22.81 5.09 -7.50
CA VAL A 20 -21.46 4.78 -7.97
C VAL A 20 -21.01 3.56 -7.20
N SER A 21 -20.93 2.41 -7.88
CA SER A 21 -20.18 1.27 -7.39
C SER A 21 -18.69 1.59 -7.58
N ALA A 22 -18.05 2.09 -6.52
CA ALA A 22 -16.61 2.08 -6.45
C ALA A 22 -16.15 0.62 -6.52
N HIS A 23 -15.39 0.25 -7.54
CA HIS A 23 -14.73 -1.05 -7.55
C HIS A 23 -13.72 -1.07 -6.41
N GLU A 24 -13.91 -1.97 -5.44
CA GLU A 24 -12.95 -2.17 -4.37
C GLU A 24 -11.67 -2.77 -4.96
N VAL A 25 -10.58 -2.01 -4.93
CA VAL A 25 -9.22 -2.53 -5.15
C VAL A 25 -8.87 -3.36 -3.93
N ARG A 26 -8.60 -4.65 -4.14
CA ARG A 26 -8.27 -5.61 -3.07
C ARG A 26 -6.88 -6.15 -3.31
N PRO A 27 -5.82 -5.39 -2.98
CA PRO A 27 -4.48 -5.87 -3.21
C PRO A 27 -4.17 -7.02 -2.24
N GLY A 28 -3.26 -7.91 -2.63
CA GLY A 28 -2.56 -8.76 -1.67
C GLY A 28 -1.87 -7.91 -0.63
N TYR A 29 -1.69 -8.43 0.58
CA TYR A 29 -0.97 -7.72 1.63
C TYR A 29 0.01 -8.64 2.33
N LEU A 30 1.30 -8.37 2.14
CA LEU A 30 2.39 -9.04 2.84
C LEU A 30 2.95 -8.10 3.90
N GLU A 31 2.81 -8.49 5.16
CA GLU A 31 3.51 -7.84 6.26
C GLU A 31 4.68 -8.69 6.72
N ILE A 32 5.84 -8.06 6.84
CA ILE A 32 7.07 -8.64 7.34
C ILE A 32 7.47 -7.80 8.55
N ARG A 33 7.56 -8.42 9.71
CA ARG A 33 7.97 -7.74 10.94
C ARG A 33 9.23 -8.40 11.48
N GLN A 34 10.33 -7.66 11.49
CA GLN A 34 11.56 -8.10 12.10
C GLN A 34 11.39 -8.18 13.62
N THR A 35 11.67 -9.34 14.20
CA THR A 35 11.55 -9.60 15.65
C THR A 35 12.90 -9.94 16.29
N GLY A 36 13.89 -10.32 15.50
CA GLY A 36 15.30 -10.47 15.89
C GLY A 36 16.21 -10.07 14.72
N GLU A 37 17.53 -10.19 14.90
CA GLU A 37 18.49 -9.85 13.82
C GLU A 37 18.24 -10.68 12.55
N GLU A 38 17.94 -11.97 12.71
CA GLU A 38 17.68 -12.92 11.63
C GLU A 38 16.24 -13.46 11.62
N THR A 39 15.39 -13.04 12.55
CA THR A 39 14.04 -13.60 12.74
C THR A 39 12.97 -12.61 12.30
N PHE A 40 12.02 -13.09 11.49
CA PHE A 40 10.96 -12.28 10.89
C PHE A 40 9.61 -12.99 10.99
N ASP A 41 8.60 -12.28 11.47
CA ASP A 41 7.21 -12.71 11.43
C ASP A 41 6.57 -12.24 10.12
N LEU A 42 6.00 -13.17 9.36
CA LEU A 42 5.28 -12.91 8.12
C LEU A 42 3.78 -13.07 8.36
N THR A 43 3.01 -12.13 7.81
CA THR A 43 1.55 -12.21 7.70
C THR A 43 1.17 -11.96 6.26
N TRP A 44 0.63 -12.98 5.61
CA TRP A 44 0.20 -12.94 4.22
C TRP A 44 -1.31 -12.92 4.16
N LYS A 45 -1.87 -11.88 3.54
CA LYS A 45 -3.31 -11.76 3.30
C LYS A 45 -3.58 -11.83 1.80
N VAL A 46 -4.23 -12.90 1.39
CA VAL A 46 -4.62 -13.13 0.00
C VAL A 46 -6.09 -12.79 -0.18
N PRO A 47 -6.44 -11.88 -1.11
CA PRO A 47 -7.83 -11.62 -1.43
C PRO A 47 -8.48 -12.86 -2.01
N ARG A 48 -9.76 -13.06 -1.70
CA ARG A 48 -10.57 -14.12 -2.29
C ARG A 48 -11.54 -13.56 -3.31
N ARG A 49 -11.75 -14.31 -4.40
CA ARG A 49 -12.82 -14.07 -5.37
C ARG A 49 -13.86 -15.16 -5.17
N GLY A 50 -14.97 -14.85 -4.49
CA GLY A 50 -15.89 -15.89 -4.01
C GLY A 50 -15.22 -16.71 -2.90
N ASP A 51 -15.32 -18.04 -2.89
CA ASP A 51 -14.60 -18.93 -1.95
C ASP A 51 -13.18 -19.30 -2.38
N VAL A 52 -12.70 -18.80 -3.52
CA VAL A 52 -11.41 -19.20 -4.08
C VAL A 52 -10.30 -18.25 -3.62
N ARG A 53 -9.27 -18.82 -2.97
CA ARG A 53 -7.98 -18.16 -2.71
C ARG A 53 -7.25 -17.95 -4.02
N MET A 54 -6.74 -16.75 -4.28
CA MET A 54 -5.87 -16.54 -5.44
C MET A 54 -4.57 -17.34 -5.29
N ALA A 55 -4.07 -17.88 -6.38
CA ALA A 55 -2.81 -18.62 -6.43
C ALA A 55 -1.62 -17.63 -6.51
N ILE A 56 -1.48 -16.83 -5.45
CA ILE A 56 -0.36 -15.92 -5.25
C ILE A 56 0.26 -16.16 -3.87
N ASP A 57 1.58 -16.30 -3.84
CA ASP A 57 2.29 -16.69 -2.63
C ASP A 57 3.66 -16.01 -2.54
N PRO A 58 4.06 -15.53 -1.34
CA PRO A 58 5.36 -14.92 -1.14
C PRO A 58 6.45 -15.99 -1.12
N VAL A 59 7.46 -15.81 -1.96
CA VAL A 59 8.68 -16.61 -2.00
C VAL A 59 9.76 -15.87 -1.24
N VAL A 60 10.16 -16.43 -0.11
CA VAL A 60 11.29 -15.93 0.69
C VAL A 60 12.62 -16.37 0.06
N PRO A 61 13.72 -15.62 0.27
CA PRO A 61 15.05 -15.98 -0.24
C PRO A 61 15.52 -17.36 0.26
N ASP A 62 16.41 -18.01 -0.49
CA ASP A 62 17.03 -19.30 -0.10
C ASP A 62 17.78 -19.24 1.23
N SER A 63 18.21 -18.04 1.65
CA SER A 63 18.83 -17.82 2.96
C SER A 63 17.83 -17.94 4.13
N CYS A 64 16.53 -18.08 3.86
CA CYS A 64 15.46 -18.16 4.84
C CYS A 64 14.87 -19.56 4.98
N SER A 65 14.52 -19.94 6.20
CA SER A 65 13.69 -21.13 6.44
C SER A 65 12.27 -20.92 5.89
N SER A 66 11.67 -21.95 5.29
CA SER A 66 10.28 -21.91 4.82
C SER A 66 9.39 -22.94 5.54
N PRO A 67 9.04 -22.70 6.83
CA PRO A 67 8.14 -23.57 7.56
C PRO A 67 6.69 -23.43 7.09
N ALA A 68 5.85 -24.40 7.45
CA ALA A 68 4.41 -24.28 7.24
C ALA A 68 3.80 -23.16 8.11
N PRO A 69 2.67 -22.56 7.69
CA PRO A 69 1.94 -21.58 8.48
C PRO A 69 1.65 -22.05 9.90
N THR A 70 2.00 -21.24 10.88
CA THR A 70 1.65 -21.48 12.30
C THR A 70 0.18 -21.17 12.56
N ALA A 71 -0.42 -20.28 11.76
CA ALA A 71 -1.85 -20.02 11.76
C ALA A 71 -2.34 -19.73 10.34
N SER A 72 -3.48 -20.33 9.98
CA SER A 72 -4.20 -20.07 8.74
C SER A 72 -5.68 -19.90 9.05
N TYR A 73 -6.26 -18.78 8.62
CA TYR A 73 -7.67 -18.48 8.86
C TYR A 73 -8.24 -17.57 7.77
N THR A 74 -9.57 -17.49 7.70
CA THR A 74 -10.25 -16.57 6.79
C THR A 74 -10.81 -15.40 7.58
N THR A 75 -10.62 -14.17 7.11
CA THR A 75 -11.20 -12.96 7.70
C THR A 75 -11.85 -12.11 6.62
N GLY A 76 -13.17 -11.96 6.69
CA GLY A 76 -13.96 -11.31 5.65
C GLY A 76 -13.65 -11.90 4.26
N ASN A 77 -13.12 -11.04 3.38
CA ASN A 77 -12.75 -11.39 2.01
C ASN A 77 -11.23 -11.63 1.82
N ALA A 78 -10.55 -12.19 2.82
CA ALA A 78 -9.16 -12.61 2.69
C ALA A 78 -8.85 -13.94 3.40
N PHE A 79 -7.98 -14.74 2.79
CA PHE A 79 -7.25 -15.81 3.46
C PHE A 79 -6.00 -15.22 4.11
N VAL A 80 -5.73 -15.59 5.36
CA VAL A 80 -4.60 -15.07 6.12
C VAL A 80 -3.74 -16.22 6.63
N ASP A 81 -2.48 -16.20 6.24
CA ASP A 81 -1.45 -17.12 6.71
C ASP A 81 -0.43 -16.35 7.55
N ARG A 82 0.01 -16.93 8.67
CA ARG A 82 1.01 -16.36 9.57
C ARG A 82 2.07 -17.39 9.92
N TRP A 83 3.33 -17.00 9.82
CA TRP A 83 4.47 -17.84 10.17
C TRP A 83 5.69 -16.99 10.53
N THR A 84 6.71 -17.64 11.07
CA THR A 84 8.00 -17.01 11.39
C THR A 84 9.07 -17.68 10.54
N VAL A 85 9.95 -16.87 9.95
CA VAL A 85 11.13 -17.34 9.20
C VAL A 85 12.41 -16.89 9.89
N ASN A 86 13.45 -17.71 9.78
CA ASN A 86 14.81 -17.34 10.13
C ASN A 86 15.64 -17.22 8.86
N CYS A 87 16.24 -16.05 8.64
CA CYS A 87 17.00 -15.69 7.45
C CYS A 87 18.47 -15.46 7.84
N THR A 88 19.35 -16.38 7.45
CA THR A 88 20.79 -16.27 7.74
C THR A 88 21.37 -15.03 7.06
N GLY A 89 22.02 -14.16 7.84
CA GLY A 89 22.53 -12.87 7.37
C GLY A 89 21.45 -11.79 7.19
N GLY A 90 20.22 -12.03 7.65
CA GLY A 90 19.10 -11.11 7.56
C GLY A 90 18.49 -11.00 6.15
N LEU A 91 17.62 -10.00 5.98
CA LEU A 91 16.90 -9.76 4.73
C LEU A 91 17.43 -8.60 3.90
N VAL A 92 18.38 -7.79 4.40
CA VAL A 92 18.90 -6.63 3.67
C VAL A 92 19.56 -7.06 2.35
N ASP A 93 19.26 -6.33 1.28
CA ASP A 93 19.69 -6.61 -0.11
C ASP A 93 19.22 -7.97 -0.64
N ARG A 94 18.21 -8.57 0.00
CA ARG A 94 17.51 -9.76 -0.49
C ARG A 94 16.19 -9.37 -1.15
N THR A 95 15.78 -10.21 -2.09
CA THR A 95 14.55 -10.02 -2.87
C THR A 95 13.52 -11.05 -2.43
N ILE A 96 12.30 -10.57 -2.17
CA ILE A 96 11.11 -11.39 -1.93
C ILE A 96 10.23 -11.25 -3.16
N GLU A 97 9.80 -12.36 -3.74
CA GLU A 97 8.93 -12.37 -4.92
C GLU A 97 7.52 -12.81 -4.52
N ILE A 98 6.49 -12.30 -5.20
CA ILE A 98 5.13 -12.84 -5.11
C ILE A 98 4.90 -13.69 -6.34
N GLU A 99 5.07 -15.01 -6.18
CA GLU A 99 4.85 -15.97 -7.25
C GLU A 99 3.38 -15.89 -7.71
N GLY A 100 3.15 -15.97 -9.02
CA GLY A 100 1.82 -15.89 -9.62
C GLY A 100 1.24 -14.48 -9.77
N LEU A 101 1.88 -13.43 -9.20
CA LEU A 101 1.34 -12.06 -9.24
C LEU A 101 1.19 -11.50 -10.66
N ALA A 102 2.13 -11.84 -11.55
CA ALA A 102 2.11 -11.43 -12.96
C ALA A 102 0.82 -11.83 -13.71
N GLY A 103 0.18 -12.94 -13.30
CA GLY A 103 -1.06 -13.44 -13.90
C GLY A 103 -2.32 -13.14 -13.09
N ALA A 104 -2.19 -12.56 -11.90
CA ALA A 104 -3.28 -12.45 -10.93
C ALA A 104 -4.26 -11.30 -11.21
N GLY A 105 -3.85 -10.31 -12.01
CA GLY A 105 -4.66 -9.11 -12.30
C GLY A 105 -5.00 -8.30 -11.05
N THR A 106 -4.10 -8.34 -10.06
CA THR A 106 -4.17 -7.59 -8.81
C THR A 106 -2.77 -7.12 -8.45
N ASP A 107 -2.69 -6.11 -7.58
CA ASP A 107 -1.44 -5.66 -6.99
C ASP A 107 -1.25 -6.29 -5.61
N THR A 108 -0.04 -6.20 -5.05
CA THR A 108 0.27 -6.62 -3.69
C THR A 108 1.04 -5.52 -2.96
N LEU A 109 0.54 -5.10 -1.80
CA LEU A 109 1.24 -4.17 -0.92
C LEU A 109 2.15 -4.96 0.04
N VAL A 110 3.45 -4.69 -0.02
CA VAL A 110 4.43 -5.27 0.88
C VAL A 110 4.84 -4.22 1.91
N ARG A 111 4.83 -4.59 3.19
CA ARG A 111 5.24 -3.74 4.31
C ARG A 111 6.28 -4.48 5.16
N LEU A 112 7.49 -3.95 5.22
CA LEU A 112 8.54 -4.40 6.13
C LEU A 112 8.69 -3.42 7.29
N GLN A 113 8.57 -3.90 8.52
CA GLN A 113 8.90 -3.18 9.75
C GLN A 113 10.17 -3.76 10.37
N ARG A 114 11.17 -2.89 10.58
CA ARG A 114 12.48 -3.26 11.16
C ARG A 114 12.48 -3.10 12.69
N LEU A 115 13.54 -3.58 13.35
CA LEU A 115 13.73 -3.47 14.80
C LEU A 115 13.80 -2.02 15.29
N ASP A 116 14.36 -1.12 14.49
CA ASP A 116 14.46 0.32 14.78
C ASP A 116 13.12 1.07 14.60
N GLY A 117 12.06 0.36 14.20
CA GLY A 117 10.74 0.92 13.94
C GLY A 117 10.60 1.54 12.55
N THR A 118 11.66 1.62 11.73
CA THR A 118 11.56 2.10 10.36
C THR A 118 10.73 1.13 9.52
N VAL A 119 9.96 1.69 8.59
CA VAL A 119 9.07 0.93 7.72
C VAL A 119 9.45 1.17 6.26
N GLN A 120 9.55 0.10 5.49
CA GLN A 120 9.59 0.15 4.03
C GLN A 120 8.26 -0.39 3.50
N VAL A 121 7.61 0.38 2.63
CA VAL A 121 6.36 -0.02 1.96
C VAL A 121 6.57 0.06 0.47
N GLU A 122 6.11 -0.95 -0.26
CA GLU A 122 6.19 -0.99 -1.71
C GLU A 122 4.94 -1.66 -2.30
N LEU A 123 4.43 -1.11 -3.40
CA LEU A 123 3.32 -1.70 -4.14
C LEU A 123 3.88 -2.49 -5.32
N LEU A 124 3.71 -3.81 -5.27
CA LEU A 124 4.09 -4.72 -6.34
C LEU A 124 2.93 -4.84 -7.33
N THR A 125 3.27 -4.77 -8.60
CA THR A 125 2.32 -4.89 -9.72
C THR A 125 2.64 -6.14 -10.53
N PRO A 126 1.75 -6.58 -11.43
CA PRO A 126 2.04 -7.70 -12.32
C PRO A 126 3.34 -7.55 -13.13
N ASP A 127 3.74 -6.32 -13.48
CA ASP A 127 4.96 -6.03 -14.24
C ASP A 127 6.23 -6.00 -13.35
N GLY A 128 6.07 -5.90 -12.04
CA GLY A 128 7.15 -5.85 -11.05
C GLY A 128 6.77 -6.63 -9.79
N PRO A 129 6.79 -7.98 -9.82
CA PRO A 129 6.26 -8.81 -8.74
C PRO A 129 7.26 -9.06 -7.61
N SER A 130 8.33 -8.27 -7.52
CA SER A 130 9.44 -8.50 -6.59
C SER A 130 9.75 -7.27 -5.74
N PHE A 131 10.10 -7.52 -4.48
CA PHE A 131 10.40 -6.54 -3.46
C PHE A 131 11.84 -6.72 -2.98
N THR A 132 12.68 -5.71 -3.20
CA THR A 132 14.04 -5.69 -2.64
C THR A 132 14.06 -4.98 -1.30
N VAL A 133 14.52 -5.69 -0.27
CA VAL A 133 14.66 -5.14 1.07
C VAL A 133 15.88 -4.21 1.10
N ARG A 134 15.63 -2.91 1.30
CA ARG A 134 16.71 -1.92 1.40
C ARG A 134 17.20 -1.80 2.84
N GLY A 135 18.43 -1.33 3.03
CA GLY A 135 18.94 -0.93 4.34
C GLY A 135 18.05 0.14 4.99
N ALA A 136 18.11 0.25 6.32
CA ALA A 136 17.35 1.27 7.04
C ALA A 136 17.76 2.68 6.56
N PRO A 137 16.79 3.55 6.21
CA PRO A 137 17.11 4.89 5.74
C PRO A 137 17.79 5.69 6.86
N SER A 138 18.87 6.39 6.53
CA SER A 138 19.57 7.25 7.50
C SER A 138 18.76 8.51 7.79
N ALA A 139 18.72 8.95 9.05
CA ALA A 139 17.96 10.14 9.47
C ALA A 139 18.34 11.41 8.66
N PHE A 140 19.62 11.56 8.32
CA PHE A 140 20.10 12.65 7.49
C PHE A 140 19.65 12.55 6.03
N GLY A 141 19.65 11.34 5.45
CA GLY A 141 19.15 11.13 4.09
C GLY A 141 17.66 11.44 3.98
N VAL A 142 16.88 11.04 4.99
CA VAL A 142 15.45 11.39 5.10
C VAL A 142 15.29 12.92 5.19
N ALA A 143 15.99 13.58 6.12
CA ALA A 143 15.91 15.04 6.28
C ALA A 143 16.27 15.81 5.00
N ALA A 144 17.33 15.38 4.28
CA ALA A 144 17.73 15.98 3.02
C ALA A 144 16.69 15.78 1.91
N THR A 145 16.13 14.56 1.79
CA THR A 145 15.10 14.25 0.78
C THR A 145 13.84 15.06 1.03
N TYR A 146 13.35 15.09 2.27
CA TYR A 146 12.18 15.88 2.66
C TYR A 146 12.45 17.38 2.55
N GLY A 147 13.66 17.85 2.85
CA GLY A 147 14.07 19.23 2.64
C GLY A 147 14.05 19.62 1.16
N GLN A 148 14.61 18.79 0.29
CA GLN A 148 14.61 19.02 -1.16
C GLN A 148 13.20 18.99 -1.75
N LEU A 149 12.41 17.96 -1.41
CA LEU A 149 11.00 17.88 -1.81
C LEU A 149 10.22 19.09 -1.31
N GLY A 150 10.42 19.51 -0.06
CA GLY A 150 9.78 20.70 0.50
C GLY A 150 10.17 22.00 -0.24
N VAL A 151 11.44 22.17 -0.58
CA VAL A 151 11.95 23.30 -1.37
C VAL A 151 11.34 23.32 -2.77
N GLU A 152 11.33 22.18 -3.46
CA GLU A 152 10.72 22.05 -4.79
C GLU A 152 9.21 22.35 -4.73
N HIS A 153 8.50 21.81 -3.75
CA HIS A 153 7.05 21.95 -3.65
C HIS A 153 6.60 23.36 -3.21
N ILE A 154 7.34 24.01 -2.30
CA ILE A 154 7.00 25.35 -1.81
C ILE A 154 7.43 26.45 -2.78
N LEU A 155 8.62 26.35 -3.39
CA LEU A 155 9.17 27.44 -4.23
C LEU A 155 8.85 27.29 -5.72
N LEU A 156 8.57 26.08 -6.21
CA LEU A 156 8.40 25.81 -7.65
C LEU A 156 7.08 25.10 -8.02
N GLY A 157 6.27 24.69 -7.03
CA GLY A 157 5.03 23.97 -7.28
C GLY A 157 3.90 24.85 -7.80
N ILE A 158 3.34 24.51 -8.97
CA ILE A 158 2.05 25.04 -9.46
C ILE A 158 0.96 24.88 -8.38
N ASP A 159 1.03 23.81 -7.59
CA ASP A 159 0.10 23.55 -6.48
C ASP A 159 0.08 24.67 -5.43
N HIS A 160 1.24 25.29 -5.12
CA HIS A 160 1.28 26.43 -4.19
C HIS A 160 0.68 27.70 -4.80
N LEU A 161 0.93 27.96 -6.10
CA LEU A 161 0.34 29.08 -6.82
C LEU A 161 -1.18 28.94 -6.95
N LEU A 162 -1.68 27.72 -7.20
CA LEU A 162 -3.11 27.42 -7.23
C LEU A 162 -3.74 27.56 -5.83
N PHE A 163 -3.03 27.17 -4.77
CA PHE A 163 -3.47 27.35 -3.40
C PHE A 163 -3.59 28.85 -3.03
N VAL A 164 -2.59 29.67 -3.35
CA VAL A 164 -2.64 31.13 -3.12
C VAL A 164 -3.74 31.79 -3.96
N LEU A 165 -3.88 31.39 -5.23
CA LEU A 165 -4.97 31.86 -6.09
C LEU A 165 -6.34 31.51 -5.48
N ALA A 166 -6.50 30.28 -4.97
CA ALA A 166 -7.72 29.87 -4.30
C ALA A 166 -8.00 30.72 -3.04
N LEU A 167 -6.98 31.07 -2.26
CA LEU A 167 -7.12 31.96 -1.10
C LEU A 167 -7.52 33.39 -1.50
N LEU A 168 -6.96 33.92 -2.59
CA LEU A 168 -7.34 35.24 -3.13
C LEU A 168 -8.78 35.28 -3.65
N ILE A 169 -9.28 34.16 -4.19
CA ILE A 169 -10.68 34.04 -4.62
C ILE A 169 -11.62 33.82 -3.42
N LEU A 170 -11.16 33.14 -2.36
CA LEU A 170 -11.96 32.84 -1.17
C LEU A 170 -12.15 34.05 -0.26
N VAL A 171 -11.14 34.92 -0.17
CA VAL A 171 -11.21 36.17 0.58
C VAL A 171 -11.82 37.24 -0.34
N ASP A 172 -13.14 37.39 -0.30
CA ASP A 172 -13.78 38.63 -0.71
C ASP A 172 -13.36 39.74 0.27
N GLY A 173 -12.88 40.85 -0.27
CA GLY A 173 -12.49 42.04 0.51
C GLY A 173 -13.66 42.70 1.24
#